data_AF-A0A1C7MUR6-F1
#
_entry.id   AF-A0A1C7MUR6-F1
#
_cell.length_a   1.000
_cell.length_b   1.000
_cell.length_c   1.000
_cell.angle_alpha   90.00
_cell.angle_beta   90.00
_cell.angle_gamma   90.00
#
_symmetry.space_group_name_H-M   'P 1'
#
loop_
_entity.id
_entity.type
_entity.pdbx_description
1 polymer ?
#
loop_
_entity_poly.entity_id
_entity_poly.type
_entity_poly.pdbx_seq_one_letter_code
_entity_poly.pdbx_strand_id
1 'polypeptide(L)'
;MAFELFTLPTQVDTSTFWTNLKENNHFVLQQTKIQKSGIMRSVLGTLQNVLDTKQSPYRILFRRVNGTSLQVAVSETEKKAEIAWAWLENNLIPPLDSLEEEEREPYL
;
A
#
# COMPACT_ATOMS: atom_id res chain seq x y z
N MET A 1 10.36 11.61 9.62
CA MET A 1 9.74 12.52 8.61
C MET A 1 8.94 11.70 7.62
N ALA A 2 7.97 12.27 6.88
CA ALA A 2 7.15 11.48 5.93
C ALA A 2 7.99 10.79 4.84
N PHE A 3 9.04 11.46 4.34
CA PHE A 3 9.94 10.95 3.30
C PHE A 3 10.64 9.63 3.65
N GLU A 4 10.89 9.35 4.94
CA GLU A 4 11.52 8.11 5.38
C GLU A 4 10.60 6.89 5.29
N LEU A 5 9.31 7.11 5.02
CA LEU A 5 8.30 6.06 4.91
C LEU A 5 8.06 5.64 3.46
N PHE A 6 8.45 6.48 2.50
CA PHE A 6 8.29 6.19 1.08
C PHE A 6 9.41 5.26 0.61
N THR A 7 9.02 4.30 -0.22
CA THR A 7 9.94 3.35 -0.85
C THR A 7 9.97 3.58 -2.35
N LEU A 8 10.96 3.01 -3.02
CA LEU A 8 10.88 2.90 -4.48
C LEU A 8 9.59 2.15 -4.86
N PRO A 9 8.79 2.69 -5.80
CA PRO A 9 7.56 2.04 -6.22
C PRO A 9 7.84 0.61 -6.69
N THR A 10 7.24 -0.35 -6.02
CA THR A 10 7.44 -1.78 -6.29
C THR A 10 6.10 -2.41 -6.64
N GLN A 11 6.01 -3.11 -7.77
CA GLN A 11 4.77 -3.82 -8.13
C GLN A 11 4.45 -4.90 -7.11
N VAL A 12 3.20 -4.93 -6.66
CA VAL A 12 2.71 -5.92 -5.71
C VAL A 12 1.39 -6.52 -6.19
N ASP A 13 1.18 -7.78 -5.88
CA ASP A 13 -0.07 -8.46 -6.15
C ASP A 13 -1.14 -8.09 -5.11
N THR A 14 -2.40 -8.07 -5.55
CA THR A 14 -3.55 -8.02 -4.65
C THR A 14 -3.66 -9.33 -3.89
N SER A 15 -3.30 -9.29 -2.61
CA SER A 15 -3.29 -10.46 -1.73
C SER A 15 -4.33 -10.34 -0.62
N THR A 16 -4.96 -11.46 -0.24
CA THR A 16 -5.99 -11.52 0.80
C THR A 16 -5.44 -11.36 2.22
N PHE A 17 -4.12 -11.26 2.40
CA PHE A 17 -3.46 -11.03 3.70
C PHE A 17 -3.56 -9.60 4.21
N TRP A 18 -4.14 -8.69 3.43
CA TRP A 18 -4.25 -7.28 3.77
C TRP A 18 -5.70 -6.88 4.04
N THR A 19 -5.86 -5.95 4.97
CA THR A 19 -7.12 -5.26 5.26
C THR A 19 -6.97 -3.82 4.82
N ASN A 20 -7.88 -3.32 3.97
CA ASN A 20 -7.94 -1.91 3.61
C ASN A 20 -8.42 -1.12 4.82
N LEU A 21 -7.64 -0.10 5.21
CA LEU A 21 -8.00 0.83 6.28
C LEU A 21 -8.59 2.12 5.71
N LYS A 22 -7.99 2.64 4.64
CA LYS A 22 -8.40 3.87 3.95
C LYS A 22 -8.15 3.74 2.45
N GLU A 23 -8.94 4.47 1.67
CA GLU A 23 -8.75 4.54 0.23
C GLU A 23 -9.28 5.85 -0.36
N ASN A 24 -8.70 6.23 -1.49
CA ASN A 24 -9.21 7.26 -2.39
C ASN A 24 -9.04 6.77 -3.84
N ASN A 25 -9.32 7.60 -4.84
CA ASN A 25 -9.24 7.19 -6.25
C ASN A 25 -7.87 6.61 -6.65
N HIS A 26 -6.79 7.09 -6.02
CA HIS A 26 -5.41 6.79 -6.41
C HIS A 26 -4.71 5.83 -5.45
N PHE A 27 -5.02 5.89 -4.15
CA PHE A 27 -4.24 5.22 -3.10
C PHE A 27 -5.08 4.34 -2.17
N VAL A 28 -4.43 3.33 -1.59
CA VAL A 28 -4.99 2.45 -0.56
C VAL A 28 -4.01 2.32 0.59
N LEU A 29 -4.44 2.65 1.81
CA LEU A 29 -3.73 2.28 3.03
C LEU A 29 -4.20 0.90 3.47
N GLN A 30 -3.25 -0.03 3.63
CA GLN A 30 -3.51 -1.38 4.06
C GLN A 30 -2.73 -1.74 5.32
N GLN A 31 -3.31 -2.61 6.12
CA GLN A 31 -2.67 -3.26 7.25
C GLN A 31 -2.65 -4.77 7.03
N THR A 32 -1.54 -5.43 7.39
CA THR A 32 -1.48 -6.88 7.37
C THR A 32 -2.50 -7.45 8.36
N LYS A 33 -3.16 -8.55 8.00
CA LYS A 33 -4.06 -9.28 8.89
C LYS A 33 -3.24 -9.97 9.97
N ILE A 34 -2.96 -9.25 11.05
CA ILE A 34 -2.39 -9.85 12.26
C ILE A 34 -3.50 -10.68 12.91
N GLN A 35 -3.48 -12.00 12.71
CA GLN A 35 -4.33 -12.90 13.50
C GLN A 35 -3.87 -12.83 14.96
N LYS A 36 -4.58 -12.05 15.77
CA LYS A 36 -4.43 -12.05 17.22
C LYS A 36 -4.65 -13.49 17.71
N SER A 37 -3.63 -14.08 18.32
CA SER A 37 -3.61 -15.41 18.98
C SER A 37 -3.16 -16.61 18.12
N GLY A 38 -1.85 -16.90 18.16
CA GLY A 38 -1.32 -18.24 18.43
C GLY A 38 -1.46 -19.37 17.38
N ILE A 39 -2.13 -19.20 16.25
CA ILE A 39 -2.44 -20.34 15.38
C ILE A 39 -2.28 -19.97 13.90
N MET A 40 -1.07 -20.13 13.36
CA MET A 40 -0.92 -20.42 11.94
C MET A 40 -1.46 -21.84 11.69
N ARG A 41 -2.67 -21.95 11.14
CA ARG A 41 -3.17 -23.25 10.64
C ARG A 41 -3.59 -23.26 9.18
N SER A 42 -3.46 -22.17 8.42
CA SER A 42 -3.93 -22.20 7.03
C SER A 42 -3.18 -21.25 6.12
N VAL A 43 -1.85 -21.36 6.07
CA VAL A 43 -1.11 -20.79 4.94
C VAL A 43 -0.15 -21.86 4.43
N LEU A 44 -0.54 -22.51 3.33
CA LEU A 44 0.20 -23.60 2.68
C LEU A 44 1.64 -23.15 2.35
N GLY A 45 2.58 -24.08 2.56
CA GLY A 45 4.02 -23.85 2.80
C GLY A 45 4.86 -23.08 1.78
N THR A 46 4.28 -22.54 0.70
CA THR A 46 4.95 -21.63 -0.23
C THR A 46 4.91 -20.17 0.24
N LEU A 47 4.01 -19.82 1.16
CA LEU A 47 3.78 -18.46 1.67
C LEU A 47 4.56 -18.14 2.96
N GLN A 48 5.17 -19.16 3.59
CA GLN A 48 6.03 -18.96 4.75
C GLN A 48 7.20 -18.02 4.43
N ASN A 49 7.77 -18.10 3.21
CA ASN A 49 8.90 -17.27 2.80
C ASN A 49 8.55 -15.77 2.66
N VAL A 50 7.30 -15.44 2.28
CA VAL A 50 6.83 -14.05 2.15
C VAL A 50 6.42 -13.48 3.51
N LEU A 51 5.96 -14.32 4.44
CA LEU A 51 5.67 -13.97 5.83
C LEU A 51 6.94 -13.91 6.71
N ASP A 52 7.99 -14.65 6.37
CA ASP A 52 9.30 -14.63 7.06
C ASP A 52 10.15 -13.41 6.69
N THR A 53 9.92 -12.80 5.52
CA THR A 53 10.43 -11.44 5.28
C THR A 53 9.66 -10.47 6.18
N LYS A 54 10.37 -9.74 7.06
CA LYS A 54 9.84 -8.65 7.89
C LYS A 54 9.21 -7.55 7.02
N GLN A 55 8.04 -7.80 6.45
CA GLN A 55 7.24 -6.78 5.82
C GLN A 55 6.62 -5.94 6.93
N SER A 56 6.78 -4.64 6.82
CA SER A 56 6.16 -3.72 7.78
C SER A 56 4.63 -3.92 7.77
N PRO A 57 3.97 -3.88 8.94
CA PRO A 57 2.56 -4.21 9.08
C PRO A 57 1.60 -3.25 8.38
N TYR A 58 2.07 -2.08 7.91
CA TYR A 58 1.29 -1.11 7.16
C TYR A 58 1.98 -0.77 5.85
N ARG A 59 1.19 -0.62 4.79
CA ARG A 59 1.67 -0.20 3.46
C ARG A 59 0.67 0.71 2.77
N ILE A 60 1.18 1.59 1.91
CA ILE A 60 0.36 2.38 0.99
C ILE A 60 0.60 1.91 -0.44
N LEU A 61 -0.51 1.65 -1.14
CA LEU A 61 -0.52 1.26 -2.54
C LEU A 61 -1.00 2.41 -3.41
N PHE A 62 -0.38 2.59 -4.57
CA PHE A 62 -0.90 3.36 -5.69
C PHE A 62 -1.59 2.42 -6.69
N ARG A 63 -2.81 2.75 -7.09
CA ARG A 63 -3.64 2.00 -8.03
C ARG A 63 -3.31 2.43 -9.46
N ARG A 64 -3.01 1.45 -10.32
CA ARG A 64 -2.90 1.66 -11.77
C ARG A 64 -4.16 1.17 -12.47
N VAL A 65 -4.48 1.76 -13.62
CA VAL A 65 -5.71 1.45 -14.36
C VAL A 65 -5.67 0.03 -14.95
N ASN A 66 -4.48 -0.52 -15.22
CA ASN A 66 -4.28 -1.92 -15.60
C ASN A 66 -4.56 -2.96 -14.50
N GLY A 67 -5.10 -2.55 -13.34
CA GLY A 67 -5.50 -3.43 -12.26
C GLY A 67 -4.35 -3.88 -11.34
N THR A 68 -3.11 -3.53 -11.65
CA THR A 68 -1.97 -3.78 -10.75
C THR A 68 -1.74 -2.60 -9.80
N SER A 69 -1.07 -2.86 -8.67
CA SER A 69 -0.75 -1.82 -7.69
C SER A 69 0.76 -1.70 -7.45
N LEU A 70 1.21 -0.49 -7.14
CA LEU A 70 2.58 -0.22 -6.70
C LEU A 70 2.58 0.06 -5.20
N GLN A 71 3.40 -0.64 -4.44
CA GLN A 71 3.72 -0.24 -3.07
C GLN A 71 4.64 0.97 -3.10
N VAL A 72 4.20 2.08 -2.51
CA VAL A 72 4.92 3.35 -2.50
C VAL A 72 5.36 3.78 -1.10
N ALA A 73 4.78 3.21 -0.05
CA ALA A 73 5.19 3.49 1.33
C ALA A 73 4.99 2.27 2.23
N VAL A 74 5.80 2.15 3.28
CA VAL A 74 5.68 1.14 4.33
C VAL A 74 5.90 1.75 5.71
N SER A 75 5.29 1.18 6.75
CA SER A 75 5.55 1.62 8.12
C SER A 75 5.24 0.58 9.19
N GLU A 76 5.92 0.72 10.32
CA GLU A 76 5.79 -0.18 11.47
C GLU A 76 4.58 0.13 12.37
N THR A 77 3.99 1.32 12.24
CA THR A 77 2.91 1.77 13.11
C THR A 77 1.86 2.53 12.33
N GLU A 78 0.61 2.43 12.76
CA GLU A 78 -0.51 3.18 12.18
C GLU A 78 -0.23 4.69 12.17
N LYS A 79 0.30 5.23 13.28
CA LYS A 79 0.68 6.65 13.37
C LYS A 79 1.66 7.07 12.27
N LYS A 80 2.62 6.22 11.91
CA LYS A 80 3.55 6.51 10.81
C LYS A 80 2.84 6.40 9.47
N ALA A 81 2.00 5.38 9.27
CA ALA A 81 1.20 5.24 8.07
C ALA A 81 0.34 6.48 7.80
N GLU A 82 -0.29 7.02 8.84
CA GLU A 82 -1.11 8.24 8.79
C GLU A 82 -0.29 9.48 8.38
N ILE A 83 0.97 9.59 8.82
CA ILE A 83 1.85 10.68 8.39
C ILE A 83 2.13 10.60 6.88
N ALA A 84 2.39 9.41 6.35
CA ALA A 84 2.59 9.23 4.91
C ALA A 84 1.30 9.49 4.13
N TRP A 85 0.15 9.02 4.64
CA TRP A 85 -1.16 9.24 4.04
C TRP A 85 -1.50 10.74 3.95
N ALA A 86 -1.36 11.47 5.06
CA ALA A 86 -1.59 12.91 5.09
C ALA A 86 -0.65 13.66 4.14
N TRP A 87 0.60 13.20 3.97
CA TRP A 87 1.49 13.81 2.99
C TRP A 87 0.98 13.62 1.55
N LEU A 88 0.49 12.43 1.21
CA LEU A 88 -0.10 12.17 -0.11
C LEU A 88 -1.32 13.06 -0.36
N GLU A 89 -2.23 13.17 0.62
CA GLU A 89 -3.43 14.00 0.51
C GLU A 89 -3.11 15.47 0.26
N ASN A 90 -2.08 16.00 0.93
CA ASN A 90 -1.73 17.41 0.81
C ASN A 90 -0.87 17.74 -0.41
N ASN A 91 -0.13 16.78 -0.97
CA ASN A 91 0.92 17.05 -1.96
C ASN A 91 0.72 16.35 -3.31
N LEU A 92 0.12 15.15 -3.34
CA LEU A 92 -0.04 14.37 -4.57
C LEU A 92 -1.48 14.28 -5.07
N ILE A 93 -2.48 14.21 -4.19
CA ILE A 93 -3.88 14.11 -4.64
C ILE A 93 -4.32 15.35 -5.45
N PRO A 94 -4.09 16.60 -5.00
CA PRO A 94 -4.54 17.77 -5.76
C PRO A 94 -4.01 17.82 -7.20
N PRO A 95 -2.70 17.63 -7.47
CA PRO A 95 -2.22 17.60 -8.84
C PRO A 95 -2.74 16.38 -9.61
N LEU A 96 -2.82 15.19 -9.00
CA LEU A 96 -3.34 13.98 -9.67
C LEU A 96 -4.81 14.12 -10.10
N ASP A 97 -5.64 14.77 -9.28
CA ASP A 97 -7.04 15.04 -9.62
C ASP A 97 -7.18 16.12 -10.69
N SER A 98 -6.19 17.01 -10.81
CA SER A 98 -6.16 18.06 -11.83
C SER A 98 -5.68 17.60 -13.21
N LEU A 99 -5.07 16.41 -13.32
CA LEU A 99 -4.66 15.85 -14.60
C LEU A 99 -5.90 15.52 -15.45
N GLU A 100 -5.95 16.08 -16.66
CA GLU A 100 -6.95 15.77 -17.68
C GLU A 100 -6.88 14.27 -18.04
N GLU A 101 -7.99 13.70 -18.51
CA GLU A 101 -8.10 12.25 -18.75
C GLU A 101 -7.09 11.79 -19.83
N GLU A 102 -6.78 12.63 -20.81
CA GLU A 102 -5.71 12.42 -21.80
C GLU A 102 -4.27 12.51 -21.24
N GLU A 103 -4.04 13.23 -20.14
CA GLU A 103 -2.72 13.40 -19.52
C GLU A 103 -2.41 12.33 -18.46
N ARG A 104 -3.39 11.51 -18.09
CA ARG A 104 -3.22 10.38 -17.14
C ARG A 104 -2.41 9.19 -17.71
N GLU A 105 -1.71 9.44 -18.83
CA GLU A 105 -0.90 8.56 -19.69
C GLU A 105 -1.69 7.62 -20.63
N PRO A 106 -1.27 7.45 -21.92
CA PRO A 106 -1.73 6.39 -22.82
C PRO A 106 -1.01 5.03 -22.60
N TYR A 107 -0.18 4.89 -21.55
CA TYR A 107 0.46 3.63 -21.16
C TYR A 107 -0.26 2.91 -19.99
N LEU A 108 -1.55 3.21 -19.81
CA LEU A 108 -2.50 2.42 -19.02
C LEU A 108 -2.75 1.04 -19.64
#